data_AF-A0A8H7KE85-F1
#
_entry.id   AF-A0A8H7KE85-F1
#
_cell.length_a   1.000
_cell.length_b   1.000
_cell.length_c   1.000
_cell.angle_alpha   90.00
_cell.angle_beta   90.00
_cell.angle_gamma   90.00
#
_symmetry.space_group_name_H-M   'P 1'
#
loop_
_entity.id
_entity.type
_entity.pdbx_description
1 polymer ?
#
loop_
_entity_poly.entity_id
_entity_poly.type
_entity_poly.pdbx_seq_one_letter_code
_entity_poly.pdbx_strand_id
1 'polypeptide(L)'
;MDRQGAQQNLDMPASMLGSDVNTAAIYLSLFYRLRGRAAEAKKLLGALIVESCEILEDDELRNDQFALENLVKLFTAADDVENATALAVSMRKVNPQESIRTDTVSPVESREFPEPKLPDIQSSNRSCGQCLETIPHHEEFSFCRFCLDSFCVRCLKMIKTDNAAVDIRGDEVVCRSTHDWFSVPPLNKILHTGQMLFGDLDVRDFVEWKNGIKRQWDAERKKPSKV
;
A
#
# COMPACT_ATOMS: atom_id res chain seq x y z
N MET A 1 3.78 -13.98 -26.08
CA MET A 1 2.56 -13.52 -25.39
C MET A 1 1.85 -14.69 -24.70
N ASP A 2 2.55 -15.59 -23.98
CA ASP A 2 1.95 -16.87 -23.53
C ASP A 2 1.97 -17.11 -22.02
N ARG A 3 2.25 -16.10 -21.19
CA ARG A 3 2.20 -16.26 -19.72
C ARG A 3 0.89 -15.79 -19.08
N GLN A 4 0.10 -14.96 -19.75
CA GLN A 4 -1.16 -14.45 -19.22
C GLN A 4 -2.35 -15.40 -19.43
N GLY A 5 -2.29 -16.30 -20.43
CA GLY A 5 -3.40 -17.21 -20.75
C GLY A 5 -3.52 -18.45 -19.86
N ALA A 6 -2.47 -18.79 -19.08
CA ALA A 6 -2.43 -20.01 -18.28
C ALA A 6 -3.04 -19.87 -16.87
N GLN A 7 -3.38 -18.65 -16.44
CA GLN A 7 -4.01 -18.37 -15.14
C GLN A 7 -5.49 -18.04 -15.33
N GLN A 8 -6.29 -19.03 -15.72
CA GLN A 8 -7.74 -18.94 -15.55
C GLN A 8 -8.08 -19.28 -14.08
N ASN A 9 -8.80 -18.37 -13.42
CA ASN A 9 -9.21 -18.37 -12.00
C ASN A 9 -10.11 -19.57 -11.61
N LEU A 10 -9.64 -20.81 -11.71
CA LEU A 10 -10.41 -21.98 -11.29
C LEU A 10 -9.74 -22.85 -10.22
N ASP A 11 -8.45 -22.66 -9.95
CA ASP A 11 -7.78 -23.24 -8.77
C ASP A 11 -6.82 -22.20 -8.19
N MET A 12 -7.34 -21.32 -7.34
CA MET A 12 -6.48 -20.41 -6.58
C MET A 12 -5.70 -21.26 -5.56
N PRO A 13 -4.36 -21.33 -5.66
CA PRO A 13 -3.58 -22.14 -4.74
C PRO A 13 -3.80 -21.65 -3.31
N ALA A 14 -3.73 -22.56 -2.33
CA ALA A 14 -3.92 -22.20 -0.91
C ALA A 14 -2.96 -21.08 -0.45
N SER A 15 -1.81 -20.90 -1.13
CA SER A 15 -0.87 -19.80 -0.92
C SER A 15 -1.37 -18.41 -1.36
N MET A 16 -2.54 -18.32 -1.99
CA MET A 16 -3.20 -17.08 -2.41
C MET A 16 -4.53 -16.83 -1.67
N LEU A 17 -4.93 -17.71 -0.74
CA LEU A 17 -6.03 -17.44 0.19
C LEU A 17 -5.64 -16.20 1.04
N GLY A 18 -6.53 -15.21 1.14
CA GLY A 18 -6.26 -13.91 1.78
C GLY A 18 -5.80 -12.80 0.83
N SER A 19 -5.44 -13.12 -0.42
CA SER A 19 -5.02 -12.12 -1.43
C SER A 19 -6.18 -11.43 -2.16
N ASP A 20 -7.38 -12.01 -2.13
CA ASP A 20 -8.51 -11.56 -2.94
C ASP A 20 -9.29 -10.44 -2.24
N VAL A 21 -8.79 -9.21 -2.35
CA VAL A 21 -9.65 -8.04 -2.13
C VAL A 21 -10.54 -7.84 -3.34
N ASN A 22 -11.81 -7.49 -3.10
CA ASN A 22 -12.76 -7.16 -4.15
C ASN A 22 -12.32 -5.92 -4.94
N THR A 23 -11.42 -6.12 -5.90
CA THR A 23 -10.79 -5.08 -6.70
C THR A 23 -11.82 -4.30 -7.51
N ALA A 24 -12.88 -4.97 -7.97
CA ALA A 24 -13.99 -4.34 -8.66
C ALA A 24 -14.71 -3.31 -7.76
N ALA A 25 -14.92 -3.63 -6.48
CA ALA A 25 -15.51 -2.71 -5.52
C ALA A 25 -14.60 -1.51 -5.20
N ILE A 26 -13.27 -1.70 -5.20
CA ILE A 26 -12.30 -0.58 -5.06
C ILE A 26 -12.45 0.38 -6.24
N TYR A 27 -12.40 -0.12 -7.48
CA TYR A 27 -12.54 0.73 -8.68
C TYR A 27 -13.93 1.37 -8.80
N LEU A 28 -14.99 0.67 -8.38
CA LEU A 28 -16.33 1.26 -8.31
C LEU A 28 -16.40 2.41 -7.29
N SER A 29 -15.75 2.25 -6.14
CA SER A 29 -15.66 3.30 -5.13
C SER A 29 -14.89 4.52 -5.63
N LEU A 30 -13.77 4.29 -6.34
CA LEU A 30 -13.03 5.35 -7.01
C LEU A 30 -13.90 6.08 -8.04
N PHE A 31 -14.64 5.35 -8.87
CA PHE A 31 -15.58 5.93 -9.82
C PHE A 31 -16.65 6.79 -9.13
N TYR A 32 -17.27 6.30 -8.05
CA TYR A 32 -18.23 7.07 -7.26
C TYR A 32 -17.61 8.35 -6.69
N ARG A 33 -16.41 8.27 -6.11
CA ARG A 33 -15.69 9.45 -5.59
C ARG A 33 -15.47 10.48 -6.69
N LEU A 34 -14.95 10.07 -7.85
CA LEU A 34 -14.68 10.96 -8.99
C LEU A 34 -15.94 11.59 -9.60
N ARG A 35 -17.11 10.98 -9.41
CA ARG A 35 -18.42 11.52 -9.81
C ARG A 35 -19.11 12.36 -8.72
N GLY A 36 -18.43 12.64 -7.61
CA GLY A 36 -18.99 13.40 -6.48
C GLY A 36 -19.91 12.59 -5.56
N ARG A 37 -20.05 11.27 -5.78
CA ARG A 37 -20.88 10.35 -4.97
C ARG A 37 -20.10 9.82 -3.77
N ALA A 38 -19.57 10.74 -2.96
CA ALA A 38 -18.63 10.43 -1.88
C ALA A 38 -19.23 9.51 -0.80
N ALA A 39 -20.53 9.64 -0.49
CA ALA A 39 -21.18 8.79 0.52
C ALA A 39 -21.20 7.31 0.10
N GLU A 40 -21.47 7.03 -1.18
CA GLU A 40 -21.51 5.68 -1.71
C GLU A 40 -20.12 5.06 -1.80
N ALA A 41 -19.13 5.85 -2.24
CA ALA A 41 -17.72 5.45 -2.21
C ALA A 41 -17.28 5.07 -0.79
N LYS A 42 -17.56 5.93 0.20
CA LYS A 42 -17.19 5.69 1.60
C LYS A 42 -17.87 4.44 2.17
N LYS A 43 -19.13 4.18 1.81
CA LYS A 43 -19.85 2.99 2.31
C LYS A 43 -19.21 1.70 1.81
N LEU A 44 -18.87 1.64 0.52
CA LEU A 44 -18.19 0.48 -0.08
C LEU A 44 -16.78 0.30 0.51
N LEU A 45 -15.98 1.37 0.54
CA LEU A 45 -14.62 1.34 1.08
C LEU A 45 -14.61 0.98 2.57
N GLY A 46 -15.55 1.49 3.36
CA GLY A 46 -15.62 1.22 4.80
C GLY A 46 -15.79 -0.25 5.12
N ALA A 47 -16.57 -1.00 4.32
CA ALA A 47 -16.69 -2.45 4.50
C ALA A 47 -15.34 -3.15 4.24
N LEU A 48 -14.69 -2.83 3.12
CA LEU A 48 -13.42 -3.45 2.72
C LEU A 48 -12.25 -3.08 3.67
N ILE A 49 -12.23 -1.85 4.18
CA ILE A 49 -11.21 -1.40 5.14
C ILE A 49 -11.37 -2.15 6.47
N VAL A 50 -12.61 -2.25 6.98
CA VAL A 50 -12.87 -2.98 8.24
C VAL A 50 -12.51 -4.46 8.09
N GLU A 51 -12.90 -5.10 6.98
CA GLU A 51 -12.54 -6.48 6.67
C GLU A 51 -11.01 -6.67 6.58
N SER A 52 -10.30 -5.76 5.90
CA SER A 52 -8.83 -5.82 5.86
C SER A 52 -8.18 -5.64 7.24
N CYS A 53 -8.77 -4.85 8.13
CA CYS A 53 -8.32 -4.75 9.52
C CYS A 53 -8.62 -6.01 10.35
N GLU A 54 -9.72 -6.71 10.06
CA GLU A 54 -10.08 -7.98 10.70
C GLU A 54 -9.17 -9.12 10.24
N ILE A 55 -8.73 -9.12 8.99
CA ILE A 55 -7.71 -10.07 8.51
C ILE A 55 -6.42 -9.92 9.32
N LEU A 56 -5.99 -8.68 9.62
CA LEU A 56 -4.83 -8.40 10.48
C LEU A 56 -5.03 -8.78 11.97
N GLU A 57 -6.14 -9.39 12.34
CA GLU A 57 -6.40 -9.95 13.68
C GLU A 57 -6.32 -11.48 13.69
N ASP A 58 -6.14 -12.12 12.53
CA ASP A 58 -5.97 -13.56 12.44
C ASP A 58 -4.54 -14.00 12.81
N ASP A 59 -4.37 -15.30 13.07
CA ASP A 59 -3.08 -15.89 13.44
C ASP A 59 -2.22 -16.27 12.19
N GLU A 60 -2.69 -15.99 10.97
CA GLU A 60 -2.03 -16.37 9.70
C GLU A 60 -1.24 -15.20 9.12
N LEU A 61 0.03 -15.13 9.49
CA LEU A 61 0.99 -14.07 9.12
C LEU A 61 1.06 -13.75 7.62
N ARG A 62 0.75 -14.71 6.75
CA ARG A 62 0.74 -14.49 5.29
C ARG A 62 -0.37 -13.52 4.88
N ASN A 63 -1.50 -13.54 5.58
CA ASN A 63 -2.63 -12.69 5.28
C ASN A 63 -2.33 -11.22 5.59
N ASP A 64 -1.44 -10.94 6.55
CA ASP A 64 -1.09 -9.59 6.95
C ASP A 64 -0.47 -8.78 5.81
N GLN A 65 0.43 -9.39 5.04
CA GLN A 65 1.04 -8.71 3.90
C GLN A 65 -0.03 -8.28 2.89
N PHE A 66 -0.95 -9.18 2.54
CA PHE A 66 -2.03 -8.89 1.60
C PHE A 66 -2.98 -7.84 2.15
N ALA A 67 -3.41 -7.97 3.40
CA ALA A 67 -4.30 -7.02 4.06
C ALA A 67 -3.71 -5.62 4.10
N LEU A 68 -2.41 -5.48 4.39
CA LEU A 68 -1.73 -4.18 4.36
C LEU A 68 -1.60 -3.60 2.95
N GLU A 69 -1.27 -4.42 1.95
CA GLU A 69 -1.24 -3.97 0.55
C GLU A 69 -2.62 -3.52 0.08
N ASN A 70 -3.67 -4.21 0.51
CA ASN A 70 -5.06 -3.85 0.26
C ASN A 70 -5.43 -2.54 0.94
N LEU A 71 -5.05 -2.34 2.21
CA LEU A 71 -5.26 -1.10 2.94
C LEU A 71 -4.60 0.10 2.24
N VAL A 72 -3.38 -0.03 1.70
CA VAL A 72 -2.76 1.05 0.91
C VAL A 72 -3.63 1.45 -0.29
N LYS A 73 -4.16 0.47 -1.04
CA LYS A 73 -5.05 0.72 -2.19
C LYS A 73 -6.38 1.33 -1.75
N LEU A 74 -6.95 0.83 -0.66
CA LEU A 74 -8.22 1.30 -0.11
C LEU A 74 -8.15 2.74 0.40
N PHE A 75 -7.10 3.08 1.16
CA PHE A 75 -6.85 4.46 1.59
C PHE A 75 -6.59 5.38 0.39
N THR A 76 -5.84 4.93 -0.61
CA THR A 76 -5.65 5.69 -1.84
C THR A 76 -6.98 5.94 -2.55
N ALA A 77 -7.85 4.93 -2.69
CA ALA A 77 -9.17 5.07 -3.30
C ALA A 77 -10.12 5.96 -2.48
N ALA A 78 -9.98 5.96 -1.15
CA ALA A 78 -10.67 6.83 -0.20
C ALA A 78 -10.19 8.29 -0.21
N ASP A 79 -9.10 8.56 -0.91
CA ASP A 79 -8.37 9.83 -0.88
C ASP A 79 -7.69 10.16 0.45
N ASP A 80 -7.41 9.13 1.24
CA ASP A 80 -6.69 9.19 2.50
C ASP A 80 -5.19 8.96 2.26
N VAL A 81 -4.55 9.94 1.63
CA VAL A 81 -3.14 9.87 1.24
C VAL A 81 -2.22 9.74 2.46
N GLU A 82 -2.61 10.31 3.60
CA GLU A 82 -1.83 10.26 4.83
C GLU A 82 -1.69 8.82 5.35
N ASN A 83 -2.82 8.11 5.54
CA ASN A 83 -2.77 6.71 5.98
C ASN A 83 -2.15 5.81 4.91
N ALA A 84 -2.43 6.05 3.62
CA ALA A 84 -1.82 5.29 2.53
C ALA A 84 -0.29 5.41 2.54
N THR A 85 0.24 6.63 2.71
CA THR A 85 1.68 6.89 2.73
C THR A 85 2.33 6.32 3.98
N ALA A 86 1.74 6.56 5.16
CA ALA A 86 2.24 6.05 6.43
C ALA A 86 2.40 4.52 6.40
N LEU A 87 1.40 3.81 5.88
CA LEU A 87 1.44 2.37 5.74
C LEU A 87 2.47 1.94 4.69
N ALA A 88 2.47 2.58 3.51
CA ALA A 88 3.39 2.24 2.43
C ALA A 88 4.86 2.45 2.80
N VAL A 89 5.18 3.45 3.64
CA VAL A 89 6.52 3.69 4.19
C VAL A 89 6.86 2.66 5.28
N SER A 90 5.95 2.42 6.22
CA SER A 90 6.20 1.54 7.38
C SER A 90 6.44 0.08 6.99
N MET A 91 5.85 -0.37 5.88
CA MET A 91 6.06 -1.72 5.33
C MET A 91 7.45 -1.93 4.69
N ARG A 92 8.27 -0.88 4.54
CA ARG A 92 9.57 -0.95 3.84
C ARG A 92 10.68 -1.49 4.75
N LYS A 93 11.70 -2.08 4.13
CA LYS A 93 13.01 -2.25 4.79
C LYS A 93 13.61 -0.88 5.12
N VAL A 94 14.37 -0.79 6.21
CA VAL A 94 15.06 0.47 6.56
C VAL A 94 16.10 0.70 5.48
N ASN A 95 16.26 1.95 5.07
CA ASN A 95 17.37 2.36 4.21
C ASN A 95 18.71 1.99 4.88
N PRO A 96 19.55 1.13 4.27
CA PRO A 96 20.80 0.68 4.87
C PRO A 96 21.75 1.81 5.27
N GLN A 97 21.66 2.95 4.59
CA GLN A 97 22.47 4.14 4.90
C GLN A 97 22.10 4.78 6.24
N GLU A 98 20.84 4.64 6.68
CA GLU A 98 20.35 5.17 7.95
C GLU A 98 20.47 4.15 9.09
N SER A 99 20.41 2.85 8.81
CA SER A 99 20.61 1.81 9.83
C SER A 99 21.99 1.82 10.48
N ILE A 100 22.99 2.43 9.84
CA ILE A 100 24.37 2.52 10.34
C ILE A 100 24.56 3.72 11.30
N ARG A 101 23.64 4.70 11.31
CA ARG A 101 23.81 5.96 12.05
C ARG A 101 23.20 5.96 13.46
N THR A 102 22.29 5.04 13.76
CA THR A 102 21.65 4.89 15.08
C THR A 102 22.48 4.01 16.02
N ASP A 103 23.72 4.39 16.27
CA ASP A 103 24.60 3.79 17.29
C ASP A 103 24.69 4.72 18.51
N THR A 104 23.61 4.91 19.27
CA THR A 104 23.75 5.30 20.68
C THR A 104 22.51 4.90 21.48
N VAL A 105 22.73 3.91 22.35
CA VAL A 105 21.88 3.45 23.47
C VAL A 105 20.71 2.52 23.11
N SER A 106 21.01 1.22 22.96
CA SER A 106 20.15 0.16 23.54
C SER A 106 20.96 -1.14 23.74
N PRO A 107 20.73 -1.89 24.83
CA PRO A 107 21.56 -3.03 25.20
C PRO A 107 21.22 -4.26 24.33
N VAL A 108 22.26 -4.81 23.72
CA VAL A 108 22.41 -6.19 23.19
C VAL A 108 21.11 -6.97 22.98
N GLU A 109 20.56 -6.92 21.77
CA GLU A 109 19.82 -8.04 21.17
C GLU A 109 20.30 -8.26 19.72
N SER A 110 20.23 -9.52 19.32
CA SER A 110 21.13 -10.23 18.40
C SER A 110 21.07 -9.80 16.93
N ARG A 111 22.24 -9.89 16.29
CA ARG A 111 22.58 -9.38 14.95
C ARG A 111 22.10 -10.20 13.74
N GLU A 112 21.08 -11.06 13.87
CA GLU A 112 20.77 -12.01 12.77
C GLU A 112 19.42 -11.84 12.08
N PHE A 113 18.44 -11.16 12.65
CA PHE A 113 17.19 -10.84 11.95
C PHE A 113 16.66 -9.50 12.43
N PRO A 114 16.54 -8.47 11.56
CA PRO A 114 15.79 -7.28 11.95
C PRO A 114 14.35 -7.74 12.16
N GLU A 115 13.90 -7.72 13.42
CA GLU A 115 12.53 -8.07 13.79
C GLU A 115 11.52 -7.34 12.87
N PRO A 116 10.40 -7.99 12.53
CA PRO A 116 9.38 -7.37 11.68
C PRO A 116 8.77 -6.17 12.41
N LYS A 117 8.91 -4.99 11.79
CA LYS A 117 8.61 -3.67 12.38
C LYS A 117 7.11 -3.42 12.59
N LEU A 118 6.31 -4.08 11.77
CA LEU A 118 4.91 -4.38 12.03
C LEU A 118 4.85 -5.86 12.43
N PRO A 119 3.98 -6.29 13.36
CA PRO A 119 3.97 -7.66 13.86
C PRO A 119 4.03 -8.63 12.68
N ASP A 120 5.09 -9.43 12.63
CA ASP A 120 5.18 -10.62 11.78
C ASP A 120 5.06 -10.46 10.25
N ILE A 121 5.13 -9.22 9.72
CA ILE A 121 5.04 -8.97 8.27
C ILE A 121 6.41 -9.04 7.59
N GLN A 122 6.50 -9.89 6.55
CA GLN A 122 7.63 -9.87 5.62
C GLN A 122 7.64 -8.54 4.85
N SER A 123 8.77 -7.85 4.85
CA SER A 123 8.96 -6.62 4.07
C SER A 123 8.53 -6.81 2.61
N SER A 124 7.57 -6.02 2.13
CA SER A 124 7.11 -6.13 0.75
C SER A 124 8.06 -5.39 -0.19
N ASN A 125 8.72 -6.15 -1.07
CA ASN A 125 9.44 -5.59 -2.19
C ASN A 125 8.42 -5.17 -3.26
N ARG A 126 8.04 -3.89 -3.28
CA ARG A 126 7.09 -3.38 -4.28
C ARG A 126 7.71 -3.40 -5.67
N SER A 127 6.91 -3.76 -6.66
CA SER A 127 7.31 -3.71 -8.08
C SER A 127 6.74 -2.46 -8.75
N CYS A 128 7.45 -1.95 -9.75
CA CYS A 128 6.94 -0.87 -10.57
C CYS A 128 5.88 -1.40 -11.55
N GLY A 129 4.68 -0.81 -11.56
CA GLY A 129 3.59 -1.15 -12.47
C GLY A 129 3.85 -0.85 -13.95
N GLN A 130 4.96 -0.18 -14.29
CA GLN A 130 5.39 0.02 -15.69
C GLN A 130 6.48 -0.97 -16.09
N CYS A 131 7.68 -0.89 -15.48
CA CYS A 131 8.81 -1.72 -15.91
C CYS A 131 8.86 -3.12 -15.27
N LEU A 132 7.97 -3.40 -14.31
CA LEU A 132 7.85 -4.65 -13.55
C LEU A 132 9.10 -5.02 -12.73
N GLU A 133 10.06 -4.12 -12.63
CA GLU A 133 11.24 -4.28 -11.78
C GLU A 133 10.88 -3.97 -10.32
N THR A 134 11.50 -4.70 -9.39
CA THR A 134 11.44 -4.38 -7.97
C THR A 134 12.03 -2.99 -7.72
N ILE A 135 11.28 -2.15 -7.02
CA ILE A 135 11.73 -0.84 -6.58
C ILE A 135 12.65 -1.03 -5.37
N PRO A 136 13.91 -0.55 -5.40
CA PRO A 136 14.80 -0.66 -4.26
C PRO A 136 14.24 0.03 -3.01
N HIS A 137 14.39 -0.62 -1.84
CA HIS A 137 13.84 -0.11 -0.57
C HIS A 137 14.41 1.24 -0.13
N HIS A 138 15.57 1.66 -0.63
CA HIS A 138 16.20 2.95 -0.37
C HIS A 138 15.82 4.05 -1.38
N GLU A 139 15.03 3.73 -2.41
CA GLU A 139 14.58 4.72 -3.41
C GLU A 139 13.15 5.21 -3.12
N GLU A 140 12.88 6.49 -3.36
CA GLU A 140 11.50 6.98 -3.43
C GLU A 140 10.76 6.31 -4.60
N PHE A 141 9.45 6.10 -4.44
CA PHE A 141 8.56 5.83 -5.57
C PHE A 141 7.31 6.70 -5.48
N SER A 142 6.47 6.66 -6.51
CA SER A 142 5.18 7.32 -6.48
C SER A 142 4.04 6.34 -6.68
N PHE A 143 2.93 6.57 -6.00
CA PHE A 143 1.73 5.74 -6.10
C PHE A 143 0.64 6.52 -6.84
N CYS A 144 0.05 5.90 -7.86
CA CYS A 144 -0.99 6.55 -8.66
C CYS A 144 -2.35 6.46 -7.96
N ARG A 145 -3.03 7.60 -7.82
CA ARG A 145 -4.35 7.70 -7.18
C ARG A 145 -5.50 7.11 -8.03
N PHE A 146 -5.22 6.79 -9.29
CA PHE A 146 -6.20 6.26 -10.24
C PHE A 146 -5.93 4.80 -10.60
N CYS A 147 -4.67 4.47 -10.93
CA CYS A 147 -4.27 3.09 -11.24
C CYS A 147 -4.10 2.22 -9.99
N LEU A 148 -3.99 2.84 -8.80
CA LEU A 148 -3.76 2.15 -7.52
C LEU A 148 -2.51 1.24 -7.55
N ASP A 149 -1.46 1.73 -8.20
CA ASP A 149 -0.20 1.01 -8.43
C ASP A 149 1.02 1.93 -8.19
N SER A 150 2.16 1.32 -7.92
CA SER A 150 3.45 1.99 -7.65
C SER A 150 4.30 2.13 -8.90
N PHE A 151 4.97 3.29 -9.03
CA PHE A 151 5.84 3.62 -10.16
C PHE A 151 7.18 4.12 -9.64
N CYS A 152 8.29 3.54 -10.13
CA CYS A 152 9.62 4.08 -9.83
C CYS A 152 9.78 5.47 -10.46
N VAL A 153 10.65 6.29 -9.89
CA VAL A 153 10.87 7.69 -10.33
C VAL A 153 11.24 7.77 -11.82
N ARG A 154 12.01 6.79 -12.33
CA ARG A 154 12.37 6.69 -13.76
C ARG A 154 11.14 6.55 -14.65
N CYS A 155 10.26 5.59 -14.34
CA CYS A 155 9.05 5.35 -15.11
C CYS A 155 8.05 6.50 -14.98
N LEU A 156 7.91 7.10 -13.80
CA LEU A 156 7.02 8.26 -13.62
C LEU A 156 7.44 9.45 -14.48
N LYS A 157 8.75 9.75 -14.55
CA LYS A 157 9.27 10.83 -15.41
C LYS A 157 8.91 10.61 -16.88
N MET A 158 9.01 9.37 -17.35
CA MET A 158 8.61 8.99 -18.70
C MET A 158 7.09 9.14 -18.89
N ILE A 159 6.26 8.62 -17.98
CA ILE A 159 4.79 8.74 -18.03
C ILE A 159 4.33 10.19 -18.09
N LYS A 160 5.00 11.09 -17.35
CA LYS A 160 4.67 12.51 -17.31
C LYS A 160 5.19 13.33 -18.50
N THR A 161 5.99 12.73 -19.38
CA THR A 161 6.43 13.40 -20.61
C THR A 161 5.32 13.27 -21.65
N ASP A 162 4.79 14.40 -22.13
CA ASP A 162 3.69 14.43 -23.11
C ASP A 162 4.02 13.59 -24.36
N ASN A 163 3.06 12.78 -24.82
CA ASN A 163 3.12 11.88 -25.98
C ASN A 163 3.95 10.59 -25.85
N ALA A 164 4.33 10.15 -24.65
CA ALA A 164 4.84 8.78 -24.48
C ALA A 164 3.70 7.76 -24.63
N ALA A 165 3.46 7.29 -25.86
CA ALA A 165 2.59 6.14 -26.11
C ALA A 165 3.24 4.81 -25.69
N VAL A 166 4.57 4.80 -25.62
CA VAL A 166 5.40 3.64 -25.32
C VAL A 166 6.48 3.95 -24.28
N ASP A 167 6.86 2.97 -23.49
CA ASP A 167 7.87 3.05 -22.44
C ASP A 167 9.30 2.80 -22.95
N ILE A 168 10.27 2.72 -22.02
CA ILE A 168 11.71 2.52 -22.34
C ILE A 168 11.96 1.19 -23.08
N ARG A 169 11.07 0.21 -22.92
CA ARG A 169 11.15 -1.11 -23.57
C ARG A 169 10.31 -1.18 -24.85
N GLY A 170 9.55 -0.13 -25.16
CA GLY A 170 8.65 -0.06 -26.31
C GLY A 170 7.23 -0.57 -26.02
N ASP A 171 6.89 -0.86 -24.76
CA ASP A 171 5.57 -1.33 -24.35
C ASP A 171 4.61 -0.15 -24.12
N GLU A 172 3.30 -0.33 -24.32
CA GLU A 172 2.33 0.73 -24.03
C GLU A 172 2.41 1.22 -22.58
N VAL A 173 2.29 2.54 -22.41
CA VAL A 173 2.33 3.14 -21.07
C VAL A 173 1.06 2.78 -20.29
N VAL A 174 1.24 2.14 -19.14
CA VAL A 174 0.14 1.59 -18.31
C VAL A 174 -0.66 2.70 -17.62
N CYS A 175 0.00 3.82 -17.32
CA CYS A 175 -0.57 4.97 -16.63
C CYS A 175 -0.59 6.22 -17.54
N ARG A 176 -1.34 7.26 -17.16
CA ARG A 176 -1.50 8.47 -17.98
C ARG A 176 -0.91 9.69 -17.30
N SER A 177 -0.29 10.59 -18.07
CA SER A 177 0.25 11.87 -17.59
C SER A 177 -0.77 12.74 -16.83
N THR A 178 -2.06 12.57 -17.14
CA THR A 178 -3.18 13.30 -16.53
C THR A 178 -3.67 12.73 -15.20
N HIS A 179 -3.11 11.63 -14.71
CA HIS A 179 -3.46 11.10 -13.39
C HIS A 179 -2.83 11.94 -12.27
N ASP A 180 -3.20 11.66 -11.03
CA ASP A 180 -2.55 12.21 -9.84
C ASP A 180 -1.74 11.13 -9.16
N TRP A 181 -0.65 11.55 -8.51
CA TRP A 181 0.24 10.68 -7.75
C TRP A 181 0.65 11.33 -6.44
N PHE A 182 1.03 10.51 -5.47
CA PHE A 182 1.75 10.95 -4.27
C PHE A 182 3.08 10.19 -4.16
N SER A 183 4.09 10.83 -3.59
CA SER A 183 5.39 10.20 -3.35
C SER A 183 5.39 9.40 -2.05
N VAL A 184 6.11 8.29 -2.06
CA VAL A 184 6.35 7.42 -0.90
C VAL A 184 7.86 7.38 -0.67
N PRO A 185 8.37 8.09 0.35
CA PRO A 185 9.80 8.15 0.60
C PRO A 185 10.35 6.80 1.08
N PRO A 186 11.68 6.63 1.07
CA PRO A 186 12.35 5.54 1.79
C PRO A 186 12.06 5.61 3.30
N LEU A 187 12.05 4.46 3.97
CA LEU A 187 12.01 4.43 5.43
C LEU A 187 13.41 4.69 5.98
N ASN A 188 13.62 5.91 6.45
CA ASN A 188 14.90 6.39 7.00
C ASN A 188 14.96 6.31 8.54
N LYS A 189 13.96 5.70 9.19
CA LYS A 189 13.88 5.54 10.64
C LYS A 189 13.76 4.06 10.99
N ILE A 190 14.48 3.63 12.02
CA ILE A 190 14.27 2.31 12.61
C ILE A 190 12.97 2.34 13.40
N LEU A 191 12.09 1.39 13.09
CA LEU A 191 10.84 1.16 13.80
C LEU A 191 10.99 -0.16 14.56
N HIS A 192 10.54 -0.19 15.81
CA HIS A 192 10.42 -1.42 16.58
C HIS A 192 9.13 -2.16 16.20
N THR A 193 9.05 -3.44 16.54
CA THR A 193 7.85 -4.26 16.35
C THR A 193 6.60 -3.56 16.89
N GLY A 194 5.55 -3.51 16.07
CA GLY A 194 4.30 -2.83 16.42
C GLY A 194 4.31 -1.31 16.18
N GLN A 195 5.35 -0.75 15.57
CA GLN A 195 5.41 0.70 15.29
C GLN A 195 5.19 1.02 13.82
N MET A 196 4.57 2.17 13.57
CA MET A 196 4.41 2.74 12.24
C MET A 196 4.80 4.22 12.19
N LEU A 197 5.30 4.66 11.04
CA LEU A 197 5.74 6.04 10.81
C LEU A 197 4.68 6.84 10.06
N PHE A 198 4.29 7.98 10.63
CA PHE A 198 3.49 9.03 10.02
C PHE A 198 4.39 10.23 9.69
N GLY A 199 4.36 10.67 8.44
CA GLY A 199 5.26 11.72 7.97
C GLY A 199 6.73 11.35 8.19
N ASP A 200 7.54 12.32 8.63
CA ASP A 200 8.99 12.13 8.78
C ASP A 200 9.42 11.65 10.18
N LEU A 201 8.64 11.96 11.22
CA LEU A 201 9.10 11.80 12.62
C LEU A 201 8.09 11.14 13.57
N ASP A 202 6.80 11.17 13.24
CA ASP A 202 5.72 10.74 14.14
C ASP A 202 5.60 9.21 14.14
N VAL A 203 6.00 8.58 15.24
CA VAL A 203 5.92 7.12 15.40
C VAL A 203 4.72 6.78 16.26
N ARG A 204 3.83 5.95 15.74
CA ARG A 204 2.60 5.53 16.41
C ARG A 204 2.58 4.03 16.63
N ASP A 205 1.82 3.61 17.64
CA ASP A 205 1.49 2.19 17.85
C ASP A 205 0.52 1.70 16.77
N PHE A 206 0.87 0.60 16.13
CA PHE A 206 0.12 0.01 15.02
C PHE A 206 -1.23 -0.55 15.46
N VAL A 207 -1.31 -1.15 16.64
CA VAL A 207 -2.55 -1.74 17.16
C VAL A 207 -3.55 -0.63 17.50
N GLU A 208 -3.10 0.42 18.16
CA GLU A 208 -3.90 1.61 18.44
C GLU A 208 -4.40 2.27 17.16
N TRP A 209 -3.51 2.45 16.17
CA TRP A 209 -3.88 2.98 14.86
C TRP A 209 -4.92 2.10 14.16
N LYS A 210 -4.67 0.79 14.04
CA LYS A 210 -5.59 -0.17 13.40
C LYS A 210 -6.98 -0.13 14.05
N ASN A 211 -7.02 -0.14 15.38
CA ASN A 211 -8.27 -0.06 16.15
C ASN A 211 -8.97 1.30 15.98
N GLY A 212 -8.21 2.38 15.80
CA GLY A 212 -8.73 3.71 15.45
C GLY A 212 -9.39 3.72 14.07
N ILE A 213 -8.69 3.20 13.05
CA ILE A 213 -9.19 3.06 11.67
C ILE A 213 -10.47 2.23 11.65
N LYS A 214 -10.49 1.04 12.27
CA LYS A 214 -11.66 0.17 12.31
C LYS A 214 -12.88 0.89 12.89
N ARG A 215 -12.72 1.59 14.02
CA ARG A 215 -13.80 2.36 14.67
C ARG A 215 -14.28 3.51 13.79
N GLN A 216 -13.36 4.27 13.18
CA GLN A 216 -13.70 5.39 12.30
C GLN A 216 -14.52 4.90 11.10
N TRP A 217 -14.05 3.88 10.40
CA TRP A 217 -14.69 3.41 9.17
C TRP A 217 -15.97 2.63 9.41
N ASP A 218 -16.09 1.92 10.53
CA ASP A 218 -17.37 1.31 10.93
C ASP A 218 -18.43 2.37 11.24
N ALA A 219 -18.04 3.48 11.88
CA ALA A 219 -18.93 4.61 12.10
C ALA A 219 -19.35 5.29 10.78
N GLU A 220 -18.41 5.52 9.85
CA GLU A 220 -18.73 6.09 8.53
C GLU A 220 -19.69 5.19 7.73
N ARG A 221 -19.52 3.86 7.77
CA ARG A 221 -20.40 2.89 7.09
C ARG A 221 -21.83 2.94 7.59
N LYS A 222 -22.03 3.23 8.88
CA LYS A 222 -23.34 3.29 9.54
C LYS A 222 -24.06 4.63 9.32
N LYS A 223 -23.41 5.65 8.76
CA LYS A 223 -24.06 6.94 8.48
C LYS A 223 -25.12 6.79 7.38
N PRO A 224 -26.32 7.37 7.54
CA PRO A 224 -27.32 7.37 6.49
C PRO A 224 -26.85 8.19 5.29
N SER A 225 -27.04 7.66 4.08
CA SER A 225 -26.83 8.42 2.85
C SER A 225 -27.77 9.62 2.86
N LYS A 226 -27.22 10.84 2.86
CA LYS A 226 -28.03 12.05 2.64
C LYS A 226 -28.52 12.01 1.19
N VAL A 227 -29.84 11.89 1.03
CA VAL A 227 -30.55 11.98 -0.25
C VAL A 227 -30.59 13.43 -0.70
#